data_AF-A0A258ZNC3-F1
#
_entry.id   AF-A0A258ZNC3-F1
#
_cell.length_a   1.000
_cell.length_b   1.000
_cell.length_c   1.000
_cell.angle_alpha   90.00
_cell.angle_beta   90.00
_cell.angle_gamma   90.00
#
_symmetry.space_group_name_H-M   'P 1'
#
loop_
_entity.id
_entity.type
_entity.pdbx_description
1 polymer ?
#
loop_
_entity_poly.entity_id
_entity_poly.type
_entity_poly.pdbx_seq_one_letter_code
_entity_poly.pdbx_strand_id
1 'polypeptide(L)'
;MTKSMSVRDLTRSGSELYEYDYIDIEDKKAHEYKGVFIPRQYADEVKKFLDEKLLQERTEKLNAIMKFSGMMNGETDGKTIQELKAQKQ
;
A
#
# COMPACT_ATOMS: atom_id res chain seq x y z
N MET A 1 16.51 2.04 18.86
CA MET A 1 16.89 3.40 18.45
C MET A 1 16.57 3.59 16.97
N THR A 2 16.21 4.81 16.57
CA THR A 2 15.80 5.16 15.19
C THR A 2 16.77 6.17 14.59
N LYS A 3 16.86 6.24 13.27
CA LYS A 3 17.79 7.14 12.59
C LYS A 3 17.21 7.66 11.28
N SER A 4 17.55 8.89 10.91
CA SER A 4 17.26 9.46 9.59
C SER A 4 18.53 9.53 8.74
N MET A 5 18.44 9.08 7.50
CA MET A 5 19.56 8.97 6.55
C MET A 5 19.12 9.40 5.15
N SER A 6 20.05 9.87 4.32
CA SER A 6 19.78 10.01 2.88
C SER A 6 19.97 8.69 2.15
N VAL A 7 19.37 8.56 0.96
CA VAL A 7 19.60 7.40 0.07
C VAL A 7 21.09 7.16 -0.19
N ARG A 8 21.90 8.23 -0.26
CA ARG A 8 23.36 8.15 -0.47
C ARG A 8 24.11 7.66 0.76
N ASP A 9 23.60 7.96 1.95
CA ASP A 9 24.19 7.48 3.21
C ASP A 9 23.90 5.98 3.36
N LEU A 10 22.68 5.57 2.98
CA LEU A 10 22.24 4.17 3.01
C LEU A 10 23.14 3.26 2.16
N THR A 11 23.55 3.70 0.97
CA THR A 11 24.41 2.91 0.08
C THR A 11 25.87 2.82 0.55
N ARG A 12 26.32 3.75 1.39
CA ARG A 12 27.69 3.80 1.92
C ARG A 12 27.82 3.04 3.24
N SER A 13 26.75 2.97 4.02
CA SER A 13 26.75 2.44 5.39
C SER A 13 25.90 1.17 5.52
N GLY A 14 26.18 0.16 4.68
CA GLY A 14 25.41 -1.09 4.69
C GLY A 14 25.41 -1.84 6.04
N SER A 15 26.42 -1.63 6.88
CA SER A 15 26.50 -2.19 8.24
C SER A 15 25.52 -1.53 9.22
N GLU A 16 25.23 -0.23 9.06
CA GLU A 16 24.34 0.52 9.95
C GLU A 16 22.87 0.08 9.81
N LEU A 17 22.51 -0.60 8.72
CA LEU A 17 21.17 -1.14 8.48
C LEU A 17 20.69 -2.12 9.56
N TYR A 18 21.62 -2.71 10.31
CA TYR A 18 21.31 -3.72 11.34
C TYR A 18 21.37 -3.16 12.77
N GLU A 19 21.77 -1.89 12.94
CA GLU A 19 21.99 -1.29 14.26
C GLU A 19 20.77 -0.52 14.78
N TYR A 20 19.79 -0.23 13.92
CA TYR A 20 18.61 0.56 14.23
C TYR A 20 17.33 -0.26 14.05
N ASP A 21 16.29 0.09 14.82
CA ASP A 21 14.99 -0.60 14.77
C ASP A 21 14.26 -0.32 13.45
N TYR A 22 14.45 0.89 12.92
CA TYR A 22 14.07 1.31 11.58
C TYR A 22 14.86 2.57 11.20
N ILE A 23 14.95 2.84 9.90
CA ILE A 23 15.69 4.00 9.37
C ILE A 23 14.78 4.82 8.46
N ASP A 24 14.58 6.07 8.81
CA ASP A 24 13.89 7.05 7.97
C ASP A 24 14.80 7.48 6.81
N ILE A 25 14.23 7.54 5.62
CA ILE A 25 14.91 7.91 4.39
C ILE A 25 14.38 9.27 3.96
N GLU A 26 15.28 10.25 3.88
CA GLU A 26 14.96 11.62 3.49
C GLU A 26 15.84 12.09 2.33
N ASP A 27 15.26 12.85 1.41
CA ASP A 27 16.04 13.70 0.52
C ASP A 27 16.45 14.97 1.27
N LYS A 28 17.67 14.97 1.80
CA LYS A 28 18.26 16.10 2.54
C LYS A 28 18.33 17.40 1.73
N LYS A 29 18.35 17.33 0.39
CA LYS A 29 18.40 18.53 -0.46
C LYS A 29 17.01 19.13 -0.64
N ALA A 30 16.00 18.28 -0.83
CA ALA A 30 14.61 18.70 -1.01
C ALA A 30 13.84 18.86 0.33
N HIS A 31 14.44 18.46 1.45
CA HIS A 31 13.78 18.33 2.76
C HIS A 31 12.50 17.48 2.67
N GLU A 32 12.55 16.41 1.88
CA GLU A 32 11.39 15.58 1.59
C GLU A 32 11.58 14.18 2.16
N TYR A 33 10.59 13.71 2.92
CA TYR A 33 10.53 12.33 3.41
C TYR A 33 10.23 11.37 2.25
N LYS A 34 11.07 10.35 2.07
CA LYS A 34 10.94 9.37 0.98
C LYS A 34 10.40 8.03 1.45
N GLY A 35 10.57 7.67 2.72
CA GLY A 35 10.03 6.44 3.28
C GLY A 35 10.87 5.91 4.43
N VAL A 36 10.66 4.64 4.76
CA VAL A 36 11.34 3.96 5.87
C VAL A 36 11.95 2.65 5.39
N PHE A 37 13.17 2.35 5.83
CA PHE A 37 13.77 1.04 5.76
C PHE A 37 13.41 0.24 7.02
N ILE A 38 12.89 -0.96 6.80
CA ILE A 38 12.51 -1.89 7.85
C ILE A 38 13.52 -3.05 7.87
N PRO A 39 14.17 -3.34 9.01
CA PRO A 39 15.08 -4.47 9.14
C PRO A 39 14.40 -5.80 8.80
N ARG A 40 15.20 -6.74 8.32
CA ARG A 40 14.72 -8.05 7.84
C ARG A 40 13.80 -8.76 8.82
N GLN A 41 14.07 -8.68 10.13
CA GLN A 41 13.29 -9.36 11.17
C GLN A 41 11.81 -8.94 11.23
N TYR A 42 11.48 -7.73 10.76
CA TYR A 42 10.11 -7.21 10.73
C TYR A 42 9.54 -7.11 9.31
N ALA A 43 10.35 -7.43 8.29
CA ALA A 43 10.00 -7.15 6.90
C ALA A 43 8.76 -7.91 6.42
N ASP A 44 8.61 -9.18 6.81
CA ASP A 44 7.50 -10.01 6.37
C ASP A 44 6.18 -9.61 7.04
N GLU A 45 6.23 -9.23 8.31
CA GLU A 45 5.06 -8.72 9.05
C GLU A 45 4.56 -7.41 8.44
N VAL A 46 5.47 -6.47 8.17
CA VAL A 46 5.12 -5.18 7.56
C VAL A 46 4.59 -5.37 6.14
N LYS A 47 5.17 -6.27 5.34
CA LYS A 47 4.65 -6.58 4.00
C LYS A 47 3.23 -7.11 4.05
N LYS A 48 2.97 -8.08 4.93
CA LYS A 48 1.63 -8.65 5.10
C LYS A 48 0.61 -7.58 5.49
N PHE A 49 0.97 -6.72 6.45
CA PHE A 49 0.14 -5.59 6.86
C PHE A 49 -0.17 -4.64 5.69
N LEU A 50 0.84 -4.30 4.87
CA LEU A 50 0.66 -3.44 3.70
C LEU A 50 -0.22 -4.09 2.63
N ASP A 51 -0.05 -5.38 2.37
CA ASP A 51 -0.86 -6.11 1.39
C ASP A 51 -2.34 -6.15 1.78
N GLU A 52 -2.62 -6.42 3.05
CA GLU A 52 -3.98 -6.41 3.60
C GLU A 52 -4.62 -5.02 3.47
N LYS A 53 -3.88 -3.97 3.82
CA LYS A 53 -4.34 -2.58 3.71
C LYS A 53 -4.62 -2.19 2.26
N LEU A 54 -3.71 -2.51 1.34
CA LEU A 54 -3.88 -2.20 -0.09
C LEU A 54 -5.06 -2.96 -0.71
N LEU A 55 -5.30 -4.20 -0.28
CA LEU A 55 -6.47 -4.97 -0.70
C LEU A 55 -7.78 -4.33 -0.23
N GLN A 56 -7.82 -3.88 1.03
CA GLN A 56 -8.96 -3.16 1.58
C GLN A 56 -9.24 -1.86 0.81
N GLU A 57 -8.22 -1.02 0.60
CA GLU A 57 -8.37 0.23 -0.16
C GLU A 57 -8.87 0.00 -1.59
N ARG A 58 -8.39 -1.05 -2.28
CA ARG A 58 -8.88 -1.43 -3.61
C ARG A 58 -10.34 -1.85 -3.57
N THR A 59 -10.72 -2.62 -2.57
CA THR A 59 -12.09 -3.11 -2.38
C THR A 59 -13.04 -1.95 -2.09
N GLU A 60 -12.63 -1.01 -1.23
CA GLU A 60 -13.39 0.20 -0.93
C GLU A 60 -13.59 1.09 -2.17
N LYS A 61 -12.54 1.30 -2.97
CA LYS A 61 -12.63 2.05 -4.24
C LYS A 61 -13.59 1.38 -5.22
N LEU A 62 -13.54 0.05 -5.36
CA LEU A 62 -14.48 -0.70 -6.21
C LEU A 62 -15.91 -0.57 -5.70
N ASN A 63 -16.13 -0.71 -4.40
CA ASN A 63 -17.46 -0.55 -3.79
C ASN A 63 -18.00 0.87 -3.97
N ALA A 64 -17.15 1.90 -3.87
CA ALA A 64 -17.54 3.28 -4.12
C ALA A 64 -18.02 3.45 -5.58
N ILE A 65 -17.27 2.96 -6.56
CA ILE A 65 -17.66 2.99 -7.97
C ILE A 65 -18.98 2.20 -8.18
N MET A 66 -19.13 1.04 -7.53
CA MET A 66 -20.37 0.24 -7.62
C MET A 66 -21.59 1.00 -7.10
N LYS A 67 -21.47 1.74 -5.98
CA LYS A 67 -22.55 2.58 -5.45
C LYS A 67 -23.02 3.63 -6.45
N PHE A 68 -22.10 4.21 -7.23
CA PHE A 68 -22.45 5.16 -8.29
C PHE A 68 -23.04 4.47 -9.53
N SER A 69 -22.59 3.26 -9.88
CA SER A 69 -23.16 2.50 -11.00
C SER A 69 -24.63 2.10 -10.77
N GLY A 70 -25.01 1.83 -9.51
CA GLY A 70 -26.40 1.59 -9.13
C GLY A 70 -27.28 2.84 -9.10
N MET A 71 -26.68 4.04 -9.02
CA MET A 71 -27.43 5.31 -9.08
C MET A 71 -27.57 5.86 -10.50
N MET A 72 -26.71 5.46 -11.44
CA MET A 72 -26.73 5.98 -12.82
C MET A 72 -27.61 5.18 -13.80
N ASN A 73 -28.08 3.99 -13.42
CA ASN A 73 -28.96 3.20 -14.29
C ASN A 73 -30.37 3.12 -13.72
N GLY A 74 -31.25 4.03 -14.17
CA GLY A 74 -32.70 3.85 -14.10
C GLY A 74 -33.24 2.69 -14.96
N GLU A 75 -32.39 1.74 -15.39
CA GLU A 75 -32.72 0.62 -16.29
C GLU A 75 -31.94 -0.68 -16.00
N THR A 76 -31.46 -0.90 -14.78
CA THR A 76 -30.97 -2.24 -14.41
C THR A 76 -31.76 -2.78 -13.23
N ASP A 77 -33.01 -3.12 -13.55
CA ASP A 77 -33.91 -3.85 -12.67
C ASP A 77 -33.31 -5.23 -12.36
N GLY A 78 -32.96 -5.42 -11.09
CA GLY A 78 -33.08 -6.72 -10.43
C GLY A 78 -32.03 -7.80 -10.67
N LYS A 79 -30.89 -7.55 -11.34
CA LYS A 79 -29.83 -8.58 -11.49
C LYS A 79 -28.57 -8.28 -10.70
N THR A 80 -28.21 -9.21 -9.82
CA THR A 80 -26.96 -9.15 -9.05
C THR A 80 -25.78 -9.57 -9.93
N ILE A 81 -24.60 -9.03 -9.68
CA ILE A 81 -23.38 -9.30 -10.49
C ILE A 81 -22.98 -10.79 -10.46
N GLN A 82 -23.44 -11.57 -9.48
CA GLN A 82 -23.31 -13.04 -9.47
C GLN A 82 -24.03 -13.69 -10.66
N GLU A 83 -25.19 -13.15 -11.08
CA GLU A 83 -25.94 -13.64 -12.24
C GLU A 83 -25.30 -13.18 -13.56
N LEU A 84 -24.69 -11.99 -13.58
CA LEU A 84 -23.96 -11.48 -14.76
C LEU A 84 -22.62 -12.20 -14.98
N LYS A 85 -21.94 -12.61 -13.92
CA LYS A 85 -20.73 -13.46 -14.02
C LYS A 85 -21.05 -14.90 -14.42
N ALA A 86 -22.23 -15.41 -14.09
CA ALA A 86 -22.67 -16.75 -14.45
C ALA A 86 -23.04 -16.89 -15.95
N GLN A 87 -23.32 -15.80 -16.67
CA GLN A 87 -23.70 -15.82 -18.08
C GLN A 87 -22.52 -15.81 -19.08
N LYS A 88 -21.28 -15.92 -18.63
CA LYS A 88 -20.07 -15.96 -19.48
C LYS A 88 -19.40 -17.35 -19.60
N GLN A 89 -20.13 -18.44 -19.33
CA GLN A 89 -19.72 -19.80 -19.68
C GLN A 89 -20.83 -20.53 -20.43
#